data_AF-A0A2N0ZEA5-F1
#
_entry.id   AF-A0A2N0ZEA5-F1
#
_cell.length_a   1.000
_cell.length_b   1.000
_cell.length_c   1.000
_cell.angle_alpha   90.00
_cell.angle_beta   90.00
_cell.angle_gamma   90.00
#
_symmetry.space_group_name_H-M   'P 1'
#
loop_
_entity.id
_entity.type
_entity.pdbx_description
1 polymer ?
#
loop_
_entity_poly.entity_id
_entity_poly.type
_entity_poly.pdbx_seq_one_letter_code
_entity_poly.pdbx_strand_id
1 'polypeptide(L)'
;MAGFLAKAQAFLRKKSETKQAYLDREHELRTKMTELEAQKSNITANYDPTKPYDAKAIDKIDEKIEVASKELALLTTNLPKISDYDLDELTSHLVEARTEAEKALNKKAQDAEKVRDDILAAKQTYLQKLADYQRIQTDAESVKYEVKEMLAELTTPVKKEIEKLRSQLIEVDYQLYEKASAGSGQGLRTDQVEIDLLEKRKGELGRRIAKLESHIGDIGSKVPDLRQYTDGNMQNIYYIHDKEQFDAAEKGITKS
;
A
#
# COMPACT_ATOMS: atom_id res chain seq x y z
N MET A 1 -10.41 6.63 -21.68
CA MET A 1 -11.50 5.65 -21.85
C MET A 1 -12.89 6.28 -21.90
N ALA A 2 -13.16 7.40 -21.21
CA ALA A 2 -14.49 8.04 -21.22
C ALA A 2 -14.97 8.52 -22.62
N GLY A 3 -14.07 8.83 -23.56
CA GLY A 3 -14.45 9.31 -24.90
C GLY A 3 -15.04 8.26 -25.84
N PHE A 4 -14.53 7.03 -25.82
CA PHE A 4 -14.97 5.97 -26.74
C PHE A 4 -16.40 5.49 -26.41
N LEU A 5 -16.65 5.13 -25.15
CA LEU A 5 -17.97 4.69 -24.70
C LEU A 5 -19.04 5.77 -24.91
N ALA A 6 -18.69 7.04 -24.72
CA ALA A 6 -19.60 8.16 -24.98
C ALA A 6 -19.94 8.28 -26.47
N LYS A 7 -18.97 8.12 -27.38
CA LYS A 7 -19.22 8.13 -28.83
C LYS A 7 -20.10 6.95 -29.27
N ALA A 8 -19.83 5.74 -28.78
CA ALA A 8 -20.64 4.56 -29.08
C ALA A 8 -22.07 4.70 -28.56
N GLN A 9 -22.26 5.22 -27.34
CA GLN A 9 -23.58 5.51 -26.79
C GLN A 9 -24.33 6.60 -27.55
N ALA A 10 -23.63 7.60 -28.08
CA ALA A 10 -24.22 8.63 -28.93
C ALA A 10 -24.72 8.04 -30.26
N PHE A 11 -23.93 7.16 -30.90
CA PHE A 11 -24.35 6.47 -32.13
C PHE A 11 -25.57 5.57 -31.92
N LEU A 12 -25.62 4.79 -30.83
CA LEU A 12 -26.77 3.93 -30.49
C LEU A 12 -28.08 4.70 -30.26
N ARG A 13 -28.02 6.02 -30.08
CA ARG A 13 -29.21 6.88 -29.96
C ARG A 13 -29.65 7.50 -31.29
N LYS A 14 -28.81 7.45 -32.33
CA LYS A 14 -29.11 7.96 -33.67
C LYS A 14 -30.00 6.94 -34.40
N LYS A 15 -31.04 7.43 -35.07
CA LYS A 15 -31.86 6.63 -36.00
C LYS A 15 -31.30 6.78 -37.41
N SER A 16 -31.48 5.74 -38.24
CA SER A 16 -31.20 5.79 -39.67
C SER A 16 -32.04 6.88 -40.34
N GLU A 17 -31.51 7.48 -41.40
CA GLU A 17 -32.24 8.49 -42.19
C GLU A 17 -33.57 7.94 -42.70
N THR A 18 -33.58 6.68 -43.13
CA THR A 18 -34.78 5.97 -43.58
C THR A 18 -35.83 5.86 -42.47
N LYS A 19 -35.42 5.50 -41.24
CA LYS A 19 -36.36 5.41 -40.12
C LYS A 19 -36.86 6.78 -39.67
N GLN A 20 -35.99 7.79 -39.70
CA GLN A 20 -36.37 9.15 -39.38
C GLN A 20 -37.40 9.68 -40.39
N ALA A 21 -37.18 9.49 -41.69
CA ALA A 21 -38.12 9.88 -42.74
C ALA A 21 -39.49 9.20 -42.60
N TYR A 22 -39.54 7.93 -42.17
CA TYR A 22 -40.79 7.24 -41.88
C TYR A 22 -41.54 7.87 -40.70
N LEU A 23 -40.83 8.21 -39.62
CA LEU A 23 -41.43 8.85 -38.44
C LEU A 23 -41.91 10.28 -38.76
N ASP A 24 -41.14 11.02 -39.56
CA ASP A 24 -41.51 12.36 -40.00
C ASP A 24 -42.77 12.31 -40.88
N ARG A 25 -42.85 11.34 -41.79
CA ARG A 25 -44.05 11.14 -42.64
C ARG A 25 -45.27 10.69 -41.84
N GLU A 26 -45.08 9.81 -40.86
CA GLU A 26 -46.15 9.41 -39.93
C GLU A 26 -46.69 10.63 -39.18
N HIS A 27 -45.80 11.48 -38.65
CA HIS A 27 -46.17 12.70 -37.95
C HIS A 27 -46.93 13.69 -38.85
N GLU A 28 -46.45 13.88 -40.09
CA GLU A 28 -47.11 14.72 -41.09
C GLU A 28 -48.54 14.24 -41.37
N LEU A 29 -48.75 12.94 -41.60
CA LEU A 29 -50.06 12.36 -41.89
C LEU A 29 -51.02 12.49 -40.69
N ARG A 30 -50.54 12.23 -39.47
CA ARG A 30 -51.35 12.43 -38.25
C ARG A 30 -51.80 13.87 -38.12
N THR A 31 -50.87 14.82 -38.31
CA THR A 31 -51.17 16.26 -38.24
C THR A 31 -52.22 16.64 -39.28
N LYS A 32 -52.04 16.19 -40.53
CA LYS A 32 -52.97 16.44 -41.63
C LYS A 32 -54.36 15.85 -41.39
N MET A 33 -54.46 14.67 -40.81
CA MET A 33 -55.74 14.07 -40.43
C MET A 33 -56.45 14.93 -39.37
N THR A 34 -55.73 15.37 -38.33
CA THR A 34 -56.29 16.26 -37.29
C THR A 34 -56.79 17.59 -37.88
N GLU A 35 -56.04 18.17 -38.83
CA GLU A 35 -56.47 19.39 -39.53
C GLU A 35 -57.73 19.17 -40.38
N LEU A 36 -57.82 18.05 -41.11
CA LEU A 36 -58.98 17.68 -41.91
C LEU A 36 -60.22 17.40 -41.03
N GLU A 37 -60.04 16.75 -39.89
CA GLU A 37 -61.10 16.55 -38.89
C GLU A 37 -61.60 17.87 -38.31
N ALA A 38 -60.69 18.81 -38.02
CA ALA A 38 -61.05 20.16 -37.58
C ALA A 38 -61.81 20.93 -38.69
N GLN A 39 -61.40 20.80 -39.95
CA GLN A 39 -62.12 21.38 -41.09
C GLN A 39 -63.54 20.80 -41.21
N LYS A 40 -63.68 19.47 -41.08
CA LYS A 40 -64.98 18.81 -41.07
C LYS A 40 -65.86 19.33 -39.94
N SER A 41 -65.33 19.39 -38.72
CA SER A 41 -66.04 19.90 -37.55
C SER A 41 -66.50 21.36 -37.73
N ASN A 42 -65.65 22.22 -38.30
CA ASN A 42 -66.00 23.61 -38.59
C ASN A 42 -67.13 23.76 -39.62
N ILE A 43 -67.18 22.90 -40.64
CA ILE A 43 -68.28 22.89 -41.61
C ILE A 43 -69.60 22.52 -40.92
N THR A 44 -69.57 21.50 -40.05
CA THR A 44 -70.76 21.06 -39.32
C THR A 44 -71.21 22.08 -38.27
N ALA A 45 -70.29 22.72 -37.54
CA ALA A 45 -70.58 23.66 -36.47
C ALA A 45 -71.12 25.01 -36.99
N ASN A 46 -70.70 25.45 -38.17
CA ASN A 46 -71.14 26.70 -38.79
C ASN A 46 -72.28 26.50 -39.81
N TYR A 47 -72.93 25.34 -39.80
CA TYR A 47 -74.03 25.06 -40.71
C TYR A 47 -75.26 25.90 -40.38
N ASP A 48 -75.75 26.64 -41.38
CA ASP A 48 -76.99 27.42 -41.33
C ASP A 48 -78.16 26.53 -41.81
N PRO A 49 -79.13 26.20 -40.95
CA PRO A 49 -80.24 25.31 -41.29
C PRO A 49 -81.19 25.89 -42.35
N THR A 50 -81.04 27.15 -42.74
CA THR A 50 -81.81 27.79 -43.82
C THR A 50 -81.20 27.57 -45.22
N LYS A 51 -79.98 27.00 -45.32
CA LYS A 51 -79.31 26.66 -46.57
C LYS A 51 -79.17 25.15 -46.74
N PRO A 52 -79.19 24.61 -47.98
CA PRO A 52 -78.97 23.19 -48.20
C PRO A 52 -77.55 22.79 -47.78
N TYR A 53 -77.46 21.70 -47.01
CA TYR A 53 -76.21 21.12 -46.53
C TYR A 53 -75.32 20.64 -47.69
N ASP A 54 -74.06 21.09 -47.71
CA ASP A 54 -73.09 20.66 -48.71
C ASP A 54 -72.42 19.34 -48.31
N ALA A 55 -73.16 18.23 -48.48
CA ALA A 55 -72.64 16.89 -48.23
C ALA A 55 -71.36 16.59 -49.04
N LYS A 56 -71.24 17.14 -50.26
CA LYS A 56 -70.08 16.90 -51.13
C LYS A 56 -68.78 17.49 -50.59
N ALA A 57 -68.85 18.58 -49.83
CA ALA A 57 -67.66 19.16 -49.19
C ALA A 57 -67.12 18.24 -48.09
N ILE A 58 -68.02 17.58 -47.35
CA ILE A 58 -67.64 16.62 -46.30
C ILE A 58 -67.17 15.30 -46.90
N ASP A 59 -67.84 14.80 -47.94
CA ASP A 59 -67.42 13.59 -48.66
C ASP A 59 -65.98 13.75 -49.18
N LYS A 60 -65.62 14.92 -49.71
CA LYS A 60 -64.24 15.22 -50.15
C LYS A 60 -63.22 15.26 -49.01
N ILE A 61 -63.64 15.67 -47.80
CA ILE A 61 -62.76 15.65 -46.63
C ILE A 61 -62.60 14.21 -46.14
N ASP A 62 -63.68 13.44 -46.12
CA ASP A 62 -63.68 12.03 -45.73
C ASP A 62 -62.83 11.17 -46.68
N GLU A 63 -62.91 11.41 -47.99
CA GLU A 63 -62.02 10.80 -48.98
C GLU A 63 -60.54 11.10 -48.67
N LYS A 64 -60.21 12.35 -48.32
CA LYS A 64 -58.83 12.74 -47.97
C LYS A 64 -58.36 12.10 -46.66
N ILE A 65 -59.23 12.01 -45.65
CA ILE A 65 -58.95 11.33 -44.39
C ILE A 65 -58.75 9.83 -44.62
N GLU A 66 -59.56 9.20 -45.47
CA GLU A 66 -59.44 7.79 -45.81
C GLU A 66 -58.12 7.49 -46.52
N VAL A 67 -57.72 8.32 -47.49
CA VAL A 67 -56.44 8.21 -48.18
C VAL A 67 -55.27 8.33 -47.19
N ALA A 68 -55.29 9.34 -46.32
CA ALA A 68 -54.24 9.53 -45.30
C ALA A 68 -54.19 8.36 -44.30
N SER A 69 -55.36 7.83 -43.91
CA SER A 69 -55.48 6.69 -42.99
C SER A 69 -54.90 5.40 -43.59
N LYS A 70 -55.16 5.15 -44.89
CA LYS A 70 -54.59 4.00 -45.62
C LYS A 70 -53.08 4.10 -45.71
N GLU A 71 -52.54 5.29 -46.00
CA GLU A 71 -51.09 5.53 -46.03
C GLU A 71 -50.47 5.32 -44.64
N LEU A 72 -51.09 5.83 -43.59
CA LEU A 72 -50.63 5.68 -42.21
C LEU A 72 -50.65 4.20 -41.76
N ALA A 73 -51.67 3.44 -42.15
CA ALA A 73 -51.74 2.00 -41.88
C ALA A 73 -50.59 1.23 -42.57
N LEU A 74 -50.25 1.59 -43.81
CA LEU A 74 -49.11 1.02 -44.53
C LEU A 74 -47.78 1.38 -43.87
N LEU A 75 -47.58 2.64 -43.48
CA LEU A 75 -46.38 3.08 -42.76
C LEU A 75 -46.24 2.35 -41.42
N THR A 76 -47.32 2.24 -40.65
CA THR A 76 -47.33 1.54 -39.35
C THR A 76 -46.99 0.06 -39.50
N THR A 77 -47.48 -0.59 -40.56
CA THR A 77 -47.18 -2.00 -40.85
C THR A 77 -45.73 -2.22 -41.25
N ASN A 78 -45.11 -1.22 -41.90
CA ASN A 78 -43.75 -1.31 -42.41
C ASN A 78 -42.70 -0.79 -41.41
N LEU A 79 -43.05 0.09 -40.49
CA LEU A 79 -42.15 0.69 -39.50
C LEU A 79 -41.30 -0.34 -38.71
N PRO A 80 -41.85 -1.48 -38.24
CA PRO A 80 -41.06 -2.49 -37.53
C PRO A 80 -40.01 -3.18 -38.39
N LYS A 81 -40.15 -3.12 -39.72
CA LYS A 81 -39.24 -3.75 -40.69
C LYS A 81 -38.06 -2.84 -41.04
N ILE A 82 -38.06 -1.59 -40.59
CA ILE A 82 -37.03 -0.60 -40.90
C ILE A 82 -36.00 -0.60 -39.79
N SER A 83 -34.76 -0.87 -40.18
CA SER A 83 -33.62 -0.84 -39.27
C SER A 83 -33.46 0.52 -38.61
N ASP A 84 -33.18 0.52 -37.30
CA ASP A 84 -32.76 1.71 -36.56
C ASP A 84 -31.42 2.26 -37.06
N TYR A 85 -30.63 1.47 -37.77
CA TYR A 85 -29.29 1.83 -38.19
C TYR A 85 -29.09 1.62 -39.68
N ASP A 86 -28.32 2.50 -40.29
CA ASP A 86 -27.71 2.24 -41.58
C ASP A 86 -26.60 1.19 -41.41
N LEU A 87 -26.59 0.18 -42.28
CA LEU A 87 -25.66 -0.95 -42.18
C LEU A 87 -24.21 -0.53 -42.43
N ASP A 88 -23.97 0.41 -43.33
CA ASP A 88 -22.63 0.89 -43.67
C ASP A 88 -22.11 1.81 -42.55
N GLU A 89 -22.96 2.71 -42.03
CA GLU A 89 -22.61 3.54 -40.86
C GLU A 89 -22.32 2.66 -39.61
N LEU A 90 -23.15 1.66 -39.35
CA LEU A 90 -22.98 0.72 -38.23
C LEU A 90 -21.66 -0.05 -38.36
N THR A 91 -21.36 -0.56 -39.55
CA THR A 91 -20.14 -1.33 -39.81
C THR A 91 -18.90 -0.45 -39.61
N SER A 92 -18.93 0.78 -40.12
CA SER A 92 -17.85 1.76 -39.93
C SER A 92 -17.61 2.04 -38.43
N HIS A 93 -18.68 2.34 -37.69
CA HIS A 93 -18.60 2.59 -36.26
C HIS A 93 -18.07 1.39 -35.46
N LEU A 94 -18.44 0.16 -35.82
CA LEU A 94 -17.92 -1.04 -35.18
C LEU A 94 -16.41 -1.22 -35.41
N VAL A 95 -15.91 -0.92 -36.61
CA VAL A 95 -14.47 -1.01 -36.93
C VAL A 95 -13.68 0.05 -36.17
N GLU A 96 -14.16 1.29 -36.14
CA GLU A 96 -13.53 2.37 -35.37
C GLU A 96 -13.51 2.03 -33.88
N ALA A 97 -14.64 1.57 -33.35
CA ALA A 97 -14.80 1.17 -31.96
C ALA A 97 -13.79 0.09 -31.56
N ARG A 98 -13.69 -0.95 -32.40
CA ARG A 98 -12.74 -2.04 -32.21
C ARG A 98 -11.30 -1.52 -32.22
N THR A 99 -10.96 -0.67 -33.17
CA THR A 99 -9.60 -0.13 -33.32
C THR A 99 -9.20 0.76 -32.15
N GLU A 100 -10.10 1.64 -31.68
CA GLU A 100 -9.87 2.46 -30.48
C GLU A 100 -9.71 1.59 -29.23
N ALA A 101 -10.53 0.54 -29.08
CA ALA A 101 -10.44 -0.41 -27.97
C ALA A 101 -9.11 -1.18 -27.98
N GLU A 102 -8.70 -1.72 -29.13
CA GLU A 102 -7.43 -2.43 -29.30
C GLU A 102 -6.24 -1.51 -28.95
N LYS A 103 -6.23 -0.25 -29.42
CA LYS A 103 -5.20 0.73 -29.06
C LYS A 103 -5.15 0.99 -27.55
N ALA A 104 -6.31 1.16 -26.91
CA ALA A 104 -6.40 1.40 -25.47
C ALA A 104 -5.89 0.20 -24.66
N LEU A 105 -6.27 -1.01 -25.06
CA LEU A 105 -5.82 -2.25 -24.42
C LEU A 105 -4.32 -2.47 -24.60
N ASN A 106 -3.79 -2.27 -25.80
CA ASN A 106 -2.35 -2.41 -26.08
C ASN A 106 -1.53 -1.43 -25.25
N LYS A 107 -1.97 -0.17 -25.12
CA LYS A 107 -1.31 0.80 -24.24
C LYS A 107 -1.32 0.34 -22.78
N LYS A 108 -2.46 -0.17 -22.29
CA LYS A 108 -2.56 -0.68 -20.93
C LYS A 108 -1.70 -1.91 -20.68
N ALA A 109 -1.56 -2.80 -21.66
CA ALA A 109 -0.64 -3.93 -21.59
C ALA A 109 0.81 -3.46 -21.46
N GLN A 110 1.23 -2.47 -22.26
CA GLN A 110 2.58 -1.89 -22.18
C GLN A 110 2.83 -1.19 -20.84
N ASP A 111 1.86 -0.43 -20.33
CA ASP A 111 1.96 0.22 -19.03
C ASP A 111 2.11 -0.84 -17.90
N ALA A 112 1.35 -1.93 -17.97
CA ALA A 112 1.43 -3.02 -17.00
C ALA A 112 2.78 -3.75 -17.05
N GLU A 113 3.37 -3.93 -18.23
CA GLU A 113 4.69 -4.55 -18.40
C GLU A 113 5.79 -3.69 -17.75
N LYS A 114 5.76 -2.36 -17.95
CA LYS A 114 6.69 -1.44 -17.26
C LYS A 114 6.60 -1.52 -15.74
N VAL A 115 5.38 -1.51 -15.21
CA VAL A 115 5.16 -1.63 -13.75
C VAL A 115 5.66 -2.99 -13.24
N ARG A 116 5.51 -4.06 -14.03
CA ARG A 116 6.04 -5.38 -13.67
C ARG A 116 7.57 -5.37 -13.59
N ASP A 117 8.24 -4.72 -14.54
CA ASP A 117 9.70 -4.58 -14.52
C ASP A 117 10.18 -3.75 -13.31
N ASP A 118 9.48 -2.67 -12.98
CA ASP A 118 9.78 -1.86 -11.79
C ASP A 118 9.64 -2.69 -10.49
N ILE A 119 8.60 -3.52 -10.39
CA ILE A 119 8.41 -4.44 -9.26
C ILE A 119 9.55 -5.45 -9.17
N LEU A 120 9.99 -6.01 -10.30
CA LEU A 120 11.11 -6.96 -10.32
C LEU A 120 12.41 -6.31 -9.85
N ALA A 121 12.71 -5.08 -10.30
CA ALA A 121 13.88 -4.32 -9.87
C ALA A 121 13.82 -3.98 -8.37
N ALA A 122 12.66 -3.56 -7.86
CA ALA A 122 12.45 -3.30 -6.45
C ALA A 122 12.66 -4.56 -5.59
N LYS A 123 12.14 -5.71 -6.04
CA LYS A 123 12.31 -6.99 -5.35
C LYS A 123 13.78 -7.42 -5.29
N GLN A 124 14.53 -7.26 -6.38
CA GLN A 124 15.96 -7.55 -6.38
C GLN A 124 16.72 -6.66 -5.39
N THR A 125 16.40 -5.36 -5.36
CA THR A 125 16.99 -4.41 -4.42
C THR A 125 16.69 -4.78 -2.97
N TYR A 126 15.44 -5.14 -2.67
CA TYR A 126 15.03 -5.59 -1.33
C TYR A 126 15.79 -6.85 -0.89
N LEU A 127 15.89 -7.85 -1.77
CA LEU A 127 16.62 -9.09 -1.47
C LEU A 127 18.11 -8.84 -1.23
N GLN A 128 18.73 -7.93 -2.00
CA GLN A 128 20.12 -7.55 -1.77
C GLN A 128 20.29 -6.88 -0.40
N LYS A 129 19.41 -5.94 -0.04
CA LYS A 129 19.45 -5.28 1.27
C LYS A 129 19.23 -6.24 2.43
N LEU A 130 18.36 -7.23 2.25
CA LEU A 130 18.15 -8.29 3.24
C LEU A 130 19.41 -9.14 3.43
N ALA A 131 20.10 -9.49 2.33
CA ALA A 131 21.37 -10.22 2.40
C ALA A 131 22.46 -9.39 3.08
N ASP A 132 22.59 -8.10 2.75
CA ASP A 132 23.53 -7.19 3.39
C ASP A 132 23.27 -7.08 4.90
N TYR A 133 22.00 -6.98 5.31
CA TYR A 133 21.61 -6.96 6.72
C TYR A 133 22.02 -8.24 7.46
N GLN A 134 21.74 -9.42 6.88
CA GLN A 134 22.15 -10.70 7.47
C GLN A 134 23.67 -10.82 7.60
N ARG A 135 24.41 -10.30 6.62
CA ARG A 135 25.87 -10.23 6.67
C ARG A 135 26.34 -9.34 7.81
N ILE A 136 25.80 -8.13 7.94
CA ILE A 136 26.13 -7.21 9.03
C ILE A 136 25.83 -7.85 10.39
N GLN A 137 24.71 -8.57 10.51
CA GLN A 137 24.37 -9.25 11.75
C GLN A 137 25.41 -10.34 12.09
N THR A 138 25.80 -11.14 11.10
CA THR A 138 26.84 -12.16 11.25
C THR A 138 28.19 -11.54 11.64
N ASP A 139 28.59 -10.47 10.95
CA ASP A 139 29.84 -9.75 11.22
C ASP A 139 29.83 -9.16 12.64
N ALA A 140 28.71 -8.59 13.08
CA ALA A 140 28.56 -8.06 14.43
C ALA A 140 28.60 -9.15 15.52
N GLU A 141 28.02 -10.33 15.25
CA GLU A 141 28.13 -11.49 16.14
C GLU A 141 29.58 -11.98 16.23
N SER A 142 30.33 -11.99 15.11
CA SER A 142 31.77 -12.29 15.08
C SER A 142 32.56 -11.30 15.93
N VAL A 143 32.37 -9.99 15.72
CA VAL A 143 33.04 -8.95 16.51
C VAL A 143 32.70 -9.09 18.00
N LYS A 144 31.44 -9.38 18.34
CA LYS A 144 31.03 -9.62 19.73
C LYS A 144 31.75 -10.82 20.33
N TYR A 145 31.99 -11.87 19.55
CA TYR A 145 32.77 -13.02 19.98
C TYR A 145 34.24 -12.67 20.18
N GLU A 146 34.88 -12.03 19.21
CA GLU A 146 36.28 -11.59 19.28
C GLU A 146 36.55 -10.66 20.47
N VAL A 147 35.65 -9.69 20.71
CA VAL A 147 35.72 -8.80 21.88
C VAL A 147 35.63 -9.62 23.16
N LYS A 148 34.70 -10.58 23.27
CA LYS A 148 34.60 -11.43 24.46
C LYS A 148 35.86 -12.26 24.68
N GLU A 149 36.45 -12.81 23.63
CA GLU A 149 37.69 -13.59 23.70
C GLU A 149 38.84 -12.70 24.18
N MET A 150 39.04 -11.54 23.56
CA MET A 150 40.07 -10.57 23.96
C MET A 150 39.87 -10.11 25.42
N LEU A 151 38.64 -9.81 25.82
CA LEU A 151 38.33 -9.47 27.22
C LEU A 151 38.64 -10.63 28.18
N ALA A 152 38.39 -11.88 27.78
CA ALA A 152 38.75 -13.04 28.57
C ALA A 152 40.26 -13.19 28.69
N GLU A 153 41.02 -13.01 27.61
CA GLU A 153 42.48 -13.04 27.61
C GLU A 153 43.08 -11.95 28.52
N LEU A 154 42.55 -10.72 28.45
CA LEU A 154 43.03 -9.61 29.27
C LEU A 154 42.67 -9.76 30.76
N THR A 155 41.50 -10.31 31.07
CA THR A 155 41.04 -10.44 32.46
C THR A 155 41.55 -11.70 33.17
N THR A 156 41.87 -12.77 32.43
CA THR A 156 42.32 -14.04 33.03
C THR A 156 43.61 -13.92 33.86
N PRO A 157 44.68 -13.24 33.41
CA PRO A 157 45.88 -13.03 34.22
C PRO A 157 45.59 -12.24 35.50
N VAL A 158 44.74 -11.22 35.41
CA VAL A 158 44.33 -10.40 36.57
C VAL A 158 43.54 -11.23 37.58
N LYS A 159 42.62 -12.08 37.11
CA LYS A 159 41.89 -13.03 37.97
C LYS A 159 42.83 -14.01 38.67
N LYS A 160 43.81 -14.59 37.95
CA LYS A 160 44.83 -15.47 38.54
C LYS A 160 45.68 -14.76 39.59
N GLU A 161 46.00 -13.48 39.37
CA GLU A 161 46.75 -12.69 40.34
C GLU A 161 45.90 -12.38 41.60
N ILE A 162 44.62 -12.06 41.43
CA ILE A 162 43.67 -11.93 42.55
C ILE A 162 43.60 -13.22 43.36
N GLU A 163 43.52 -14.38 42.70
CA GLU A 163 43.51 -15.69 43.36
C GLU A 163 44.80 -15.94 44.16
N LYS A 164 45.98 -15.64 43.59
CA LYS A 164 47.25 -15.72 44.32
C LYS A 164 47.28 -14.81 45.54
N LEU A 165 46.84 -13.56 45.41
CA LEU A 165 46.78 -12.60 46.51
C LEU A 165 45.80 -13.07 47.59
N ARG A 166 44.68 -13.70 47.22
CA ARG A 166 43.73 -14.31 48.16
C ARG A 166 44.36 -15.49 48.90
N SER A 167 45.11 -16.37 48.23
CA SER A 167 45.84 -17.44 48.91
C SER A 167 46.88 -16.90 49.90
N GLN A 168 47.62 -15.86 49.52
CA GLN A 168 48.55 -15.18 50.44
C GLN A 168 47.83 -14.52 51.62
N LEU A 169 46.64 -13.96 51.38
CA LEU A 169 45.82 -13.37 52.45
C LEU A 169 45.40 -14.44 53.47
N ILE A 170 44.97 -15.61 53.00
CA ILE A 170 44.60 -16.76 53.84
C ILE A 170 45.81 -17.25 54.65
N GLU A 171 46.99 -17.31 54.03
CA GLU A 171 48.23 -17.71 54.73
C GLU A 171 48.60 -16.72 55.83
N VAL A 172 48.50 -15.41 55.55
CA VAL A 172 48.72 -14.35 56.56
C VAL A 172 47.68 -14.44 57.68
N ASP A 173 46.41 -14.73 57.36
CA ASP A 173 45.36 -14.94 58.35
C ASP A 173 45.64 -16.15 59.24
N TYR A 174 46.14 -17.25 58.67
CA TYR A 174 46.54 -18.43 59.43
C TYR A 174 47.75 -18.15 60.34
N GLN A 175 48.76 -17.41 59.86
CA GLN A 175 49.91 -17.00 60.66
C GLN A 175 49.50 -16.08 61.82
N LEU A 176 48.60 -15.12 61.57
CA LEU A 176 48.01 -14.28 62.62
C LEU A 176 47.27 -15.13 63.67
N TYR A 177 46.50 -16.12 63.24
CA TYR A 177 45.79 -17.04 64.12
C TYR A 177 46.73 -17.87 65.00
N GLU A 178 47.78 -18.47 64.43
CA GLU A 178 48.79 -19.23 65.18
C GLU A 178 49.50 -18.37 66.22
N LYS A 179 49.91 -17.16 65.84
CA LYS A 179 50.59 -16.21 66.74
C LYS A 179 49.68 -15.69 67.85
N ALA A 180 48.39 -15.46 67.57
CA ALA A 180 47.41 -15.13 68.59
C ALA A 180 47.16 -16.28 69.58
N SER A 181 47.22 -17.54 69.12
CA SER A 181 47.05 -18.73 69.97
C SER A 181 48.28 -19.07 70.83
N ALA A 182 49.48 -18.65 70.44
CA ALA A 182 50.72 -18.90 71.18
C ALA A 182 50.89 -18.00 72.42
N GLY A 183 50.08 -16.96 72.57
CA GLY A 183 50.18 -15.91 73.59
C GLY A 183 49.80 -16.28 75.04
N SER A 184 49.85 -17.56 75.44
CA SER A 184 49.54 -17.97 76.82
C SER A 184 50.76 -18.07 77.77
N GLY A 185 51.97 -17.72 77.32
CA GLY A 185 53.16 -17.74 78.18
C GLY A 185 54.24 -16.71 77.79
N GLN A 186 54.42 -15.70 78.65
CA GLN A 186 55.62 -14.84 78.79
C GLN A 186 56.50 -14.59 77.52
N GLY A 187 56.01 -13.79 76.57
CA GLY A 187 56.77 -13.31 75.40
C GLY A 187 56.28 -11.94 74.91
N LEU A 188 56.45 -10.88 75.70
CA LEU A 188 55.56 -9.70 75.65
C LEU A 188 55.97 -8.50 74.77
N ARG A 189 56.93 -8.61 73.84
CA ARG A 189 57.26 -7.48 72.93
C ARG A 189 57.63 -7.84 71.49
N THR A 190 58.31 -8.96 71.27
CA THR A 190 58.77 -9.35 69.92
C THR A 190 57.62 -9.88 69.06
N ASP A 191 56.69 -10.64 69.67
CA ASP A 191 55.54 -11.22 68.97
C ASP A 191 54.51 -10.17 68.52
N GLN A 192 54.38 -9.06 69.26
CA GLN A 192 53.47 -7.97 68.88
C GLN A 192 53.93 -7.25 67.61
N VAL A 193 55.25 -7.02 67.46
CA VAL A 193 55.80 -6.38 66.25
C VAL A 193 55.59 -7.26 65.01
N GLU A 194 55.66 -8.58 65.17
CA GLU A 194 55.37 -9.53 64.09
C GLU A 194 53.87 -9.54 63.73
N ILE A 195 52.98 -9.49 64.72
CA ILE A 195 51.52 -9.38 64.51
C ILE A 195 51.19 -8.08 63.76
N ASP A 196 51.71 -6.94 64.21
CA ASP A 196 51.47 -5.64 63.57
C ASP A 196 51.95 -5.63 62.10
N LEU A 197 53.09 -6.30 61.82
CA LEU A 197 53.61 -6.44 60.46
C LEU A 197 52.70 -7.33 59.58
N LEU A 198 52.18 -8.43 60.13
CA LEU A 198 51.24 -9.31 59.44
C LEU A 198 49.90 -8.62 59.18
N GLU A 199 49.36 -7.85 60.13
CA GLU A 199 48.14 -7.06 59.94
C GLU A 199 48.31 -6.00 58.85
N LYS A 200 49.46 -5.32 58.83
CA LYS A 200 49.78 -4.37 57.75
C LYS A 200 49.83 -5.06 56.39
N ARG A 201 50.48 -6.24 56.32
CA ARG A 201 50.56 -7.05 55.10
C ARG A 201 49.17 -7.51 54.63
N LYS A 202 48.30 -7.95 55.56
CA LYS A 202 46.90 -8.29 55.28
C LYS A 202 46.15 -7.11 54.66
N GLY A 203 46.28 -5.92 55.25
CA GLY A 203 45.65 -4.70 54.73
C GLY A 203 46.15 -4.30 53.33
N GLU A 204 47.45 -4.45 53.07
CA GLU A 204 48.04 -4.20 51.75
C GLU A 204 47.55 -5.19 50.69
N LEU A 205 47.47 -6.49 51.01
CA LEU A 205 46.92 -7.52 50.15
C LEU A 205 45.44 -7.26 49.83
N GLY A 206 44.62 -6.93 50.83
CA GLY A 206 43.21 -6.60 50.65
C GLY A 206 42.98 -5.38 49.73
N ARG A 207 43.74 -4.30 49.92
CA ARG A 207 43.68 -3.13 49.03
C ARG A 207 44.07 -3.46 47.59
N ARG A 208 45.08 -4.32 47.40
CA ARG A 208 45.54 -4.72 46.08
C ARG A 208 44.51 -5.59 45.35
N ILE A 209 43.84 -6.50 46.06
CA ILE A 209 42.70 -7.29 45.54
C ILE A 209 41.58 -6.35 45.08
N ALA A 210 41.12 -5.45 45.94
CA ALA A 210 40.02 -4.53 45.63
C ALA A 210 40.32 -3.65 44.39
N LYS A 211 41.57 -3.18 44.27
CA LYS A 211 42.00 -2.41 43.09
C LYS A 211 41.93 -3.23 41.80
N LEU A 212 42.39 -4.48 41.82
CA LEU A 212 42.35 -5.35 40.65
C LEU A 212 40.91 -5.76 40.28
N GLU A 213 40.03 -5.97 41.26
CA GLU A 213 38.61 -6.24 41.04
C GLU A 213 37.88 -5.06 40.39
N SER A 214 38.18 -3.83 40.83
CA SER A 214 37.67 -2.61 40.18
C SER A 214 38.06 -2.53 38.72
N HIS A 215 39.34 -2.78 38.39
CA HIS A 215 39.81 -2.75 37.01
C HIS A 215 39.13 -3.81 36.13
N ILE A 216 38.80 -4.99 36.66
CA ILE A 216 37.99 -5.99 35.94
C ILE A 216 36.57 -5.49 35.71
N GLY A 217 35.96 -4.82 36.70
CA GLY A 217 34.63 -4.23 36.59
C GLY A 217 34.52 -3.21 35.45
N ASP A 218 35.51 -2.32 35.35
CA ASP A 218 35.57 -1.27 34.31
C ASP A 218 35.72 -1.86 32.89
N ILE A 219 36.46 -2.96 32.76
CA ILE A 219 36.66 -3.67 31.49
C ILE A 219 35.40 -4.44 31.04
N GLY A 220 34.52 -4.79 31.98
CA GLY A 220 33.34 -5.63 31.75
C GLY A 220 32.08 -4.90 31.25
N SER A 221 32.14 -3.59 30.96
CA SER A 221 30.97 -2.84 30.47
C SER A 221 30.44 -3.44 29.16
N LYS A 222 29.19 -3.91 29.17
CA LYS A 222 28.56 -4.68 28.08
C LYS A 222 28.45 -3.86 26.80
N VAL A 223 28.88 -4.44 25.67
CA VAL A 223 28.48 -3.98 24.33
C VAL A 223 26.98 -4.30 24.16
N PRO A 224 26.11 -3.28 23.95
CA PRO A 224 24.67 -3.50 23.74
C PRO A 224 24.38 -4.19 22.41
N ASP A 225 23.24 -4.86 22.31
CA ASP A 225 22.83 -5.53 21.07
C ASP A 225 22.41 -4.51 19.99
N LEU A 226 22.68 -4.80 18.72
CA LEU A 226 22.34 -3.92 17.59
C LEU A 226 20.87 -3.48 17.56
N ARG A 227 19.95 -4.31 18.04
CA ARG A 227 18.51 -4.01 18.12
C ARG A 227 18.15 -2.89 19.09
N GLN A 228 19.08 -2.48 19.95
CA GLN A 228 18.90 -1.42 20.93
C GLN A 228 19.39 -0.06 20.42
N TYR A 229 19.92 0.00 19.20
CA TYR A 229 20.30 1.26 18.57
C TYR A 229 19.06 1.95 18.01
N THR A 230 18.77 3.10 18.61
CA THR A 230 17.72 4.02 18.15
C THR A 230 18.34 5.16 17.35
N ASP A 231 17.56 5.77 16.46
CA ASP A 231 17.94 7.03 15.84
C ASP A 231 17.93 8.20 16.85
N GLY A 232 18.26 9.40 16.38
CA GLY A 232 18.22 10.63 17.20
C GLY A 232 16.83 10.99 17.74
N ASN A 233 15.77 10.28 17.32
CA ASN A 233 14.39 10.45 17.74
C ASN A 233 13.88 9.28 18.60
N MET A 234 14.78 8.43 19.10
CA MET A 234 14.46 7.25 19.93
C MET A 234 13.63 6.17 19.21
N GLN A 235 13.59 6.16 17.88
CA GLN A 235 12.95 5.09 17.12
C GLN A 235 13.94 3.99 16.80
N ASN A 236 13.49 2.74 16.91
CA ASN A 236 14.30 1.59 16.51
C ASN A 236 14.52 1.63 14.99
N ILE A 237 15.79 1.70 14.58
CA ILE A 237 16.19 1.90 13.18
C ILE A 237 15.82 0.70 12.29
N TYR A 238 15.52 -0.45 12.88
CA TYR A 238 15.47 -1.74 12.19
C TYR A 238 14.06 -2.26 11.81
N TYR A 239 13.00 -1.45 11.92
CA TYR A 239 11.64 -1.89 11.51
C TYR A 239 10.92 -0.83 10.68
N ILE A 240 10.61 -1.17 9.42
CA ILE A 240 9.51 -0.52 8.70
C ILE A 240 8.23 -1.09 9.29
N HIS A 241 7.43 -0.26 9.96
CA HIS A 241 6.19 -0.69 10.57
C HIS A 241 5.21 -1.12 9.46
N ASP A 242 4.39 -2.17 9.64
CA ASP A 242 3.37 -2.59 8.65
C ASP A 242 2.47 -1.42 8.20
N LYS A 243 2.31 -0.43 9.07
CA LYS A 243 1.57 0.82 8.82
C LYS A 243 2.24 1.71 7.77
N GLU A 244 3.57 1.80 7.74
CA GLU A 244 4.33 2.53 6.72
C GLU A 244 4.29 1.82 5.37
N GLN A 245 4.24 0.48 5.36
CA GLN A 245 4.04 -0.29 4.13
C GLN A 245 2.63 -0.07 3.56
N PHE A 246 1.61 -0.06 4.43
CA PHE A 246 0.23 0.20 4.04
C PHE A 246 0.04 1.64 3.56
N ASP A 247 0.61 2.64 4.26
CA ASP A 247 0.57 4.04 3.85
C ASP A 247 1.32 4.29 2.53
N ALA A 248 2.48 3.66 2.32
CA ALA A 248 3.20 3.78 1.05
C ALA A 248 2.44 3.13 -0.12
N ALA A 249 1.69 2.06 0.12
CA ALA A 249 0.84 1.40 -0.88
C ALA A 249 -0.42 2.22 -1.22
N GLU A 250 -1.01 2.90 -0.23
CA GLU A 250 -2.26 3.62 -0.39
C GLU A 250 -2.06 5.08 -0.86
N LYS A 251 -0.97 5.74 -0.41
CA LYS A 251 -0.72 7.17 -0.61
C LYS A 251 0.52 7.46 -1.47
N GLY A 252 1.30 6.43 -1.82
CA GLY A 252 2.62 6.57 -2.44
C GLY A 252 3.71 6.93 -1.41
N ILE A 253 4.97 6.64 -1.75
CA ILE A 253 6.12 6.92 -0.86
C ILE A 253 6.24 8.44 -0.68
N THR A 254 5.83 8.94 0.47
CA THR A 254 6.15 10.30 0.89
C THR A 254 7.53 10.25 1.53
N LYS A 255 8.51 10.89 0.89
CA LYS A 255 9.82 11.11 1.50
C LYS A 255 9.62 11.96 2.76
N SER A 256 9.88 11.39 3.92
CA SER A 256 10.17 12.14 5.16
C SER A 256 11.58 12.69 5.10
#